data_AF-A0A919N772-F1
#
_entry.id   AF-A0A919N772-F1
#
_cell.length_a   1.000
_cell.length_b   1.000
_cell.length_c   1.000
_cell.angle_alpha   90.00
_cell.angle_beta   90.00
_cell.angle_gamma   90.00
#
_symmetry.space_group_name_H-M   'P 1'
#
loop_
_entity.id
_entity.type
_entity.pdbx_description
1 polymer ?
#
loop_
_entity_poly.entity_id
_entity_poly.type
_entity_poly.pdbx_seq_one_letter_code
_entity_poly.pdbx_strand_id
1 'polypeptide(L)'
;MSEPSVSIDELLRGKAAMSSFIRRWGLPLNPQDADLIVWAVLHYARTGENDFSGIAAGVDEHIDDYEADAARMHRAMRAAPGDGSITPEPGPGRDYRE
;
A
#
# COMPACT_ATOMS: atom_id res chain seq x y z
N MET A 1 2.93 -27.53 2.57
CA MET A 1 1.56 -27.03 2.38
C MET A 1 1.70 -25.68 1.69
N SER A 2 1.08 -25.47 0.54
CA SER A 2 1.12 -24.17 -0.13
C SER A 2 0.27 -23.19 0.67
N GLU A 3 0.83 -22.05 1.05
CA GLU A 3 0.06 -20.98 1.70
C GLU A 3 -1.13 -20.60 0.83
N PRO A 4 -2.32 -20.33 1.43
CA PRO A 4 -3.48 -19.87 0.67
C PRO A 4 -3.19 -18.47 0.10
N SER A 5 -2.76 -18.41 -1.16
CA SER A 5 -2.51 -17.15 -1.85
C SER A 5 -3.82 -16.54 -2.36
N VAL A 6 -4.13 -15.32 -1.92
CA VAL A 6 -5.28 -14.54 -2.43
C VAL A 6 -4.94 -14.05 -3.83
N SER A 7 -5.81 -14.32 -4.81
CA SER A 7 -5.59 -13.85 -6.19
C SER A 7 -6.00 -12.39 -6.37
N ILE A 8 -5.43 -11.71 -7.36
CA ILE A 8 -5.76 -10.32 -7.71
C ILE A 8 -7.26 -10.16 -8.02
N ASP A 9 -7.86 -11.11 -8.74
CA ASP A 9 -9.29 -11.09 -9.08
C ASP A 9 -10.19 -11.18 -7.85
N GLU A 10 -9.76 -11.88 -6.80
CA GLU A 10 -10.51 -11.99 -5.55
C GLU A 10 -10.40 -10.72 -4.72
N LEU A 11 -9.23 -10.09 -4.69
CA LEU A 11 -9.06 -8.76 -4.11
C LEU A 11 -9.98 -7.74 -4.76
N LEU A 12 -10.01 -7.69 -6.10
CA LEU A 12 -10.87 -6.77 -6.84
C LEU A 12 -12.35 -7.01 -6.56
N ARG A 13 -12.78 -8.27 -6.51
CA ARG A 13 -14.18 -8.62 -6.18
C ARG A 13 -14.53 -8.27 -4.73
N GLY A 14 -13.65 -8.56 -3.77
CA GLY A 14 -13.86 -8.23 -2.37
C GLY A 14 -13.93 -6.72 -2.14
N LYS A 15 -13.05 -5.95 -2.79
CA LYS A 15 -13.07 -4.48 -2.75
C LYS A 15 -14.37 -3.91 -3.33
N ALA A 16 -14.81 -4.44 -4.47
CA ALA A 16 -16.09 -4.05 -5.08
C ALA A 16 -17.28 -4.34 -4.15
N ALA A 17 -17.27 -5.49 -3.47
CA ALA A 17 -18.31 -5.85 -2.50
C ALA A 17 -18.32 -4.91 -1.27
N MET A 18 -17.15 -4.53 -0.77
CA MET A 18 -17.02 -3.62 0.38
C MET A 18 -17.30 -2.15 0.05
N SER A 19 -17.20 -1.76 -1.23
CA SER A 19 -17.30 -0.36 -1.67
C SER A 19 -18.60 0.33 -1.22
N SER A 20 -19.73 -0.39 -1.24
CA SER A 20 -21.01 0.14 -0.77
C SER A 20 -21.03 0.39 0.74
N PHE A 21 -20.36 -0.46 1.52
CA PHE A 21 -20.25 -0.32 2.97
C PHE A 21 -19.35 0.86 3.34
N ILE A 22 -18.16 0.94 2.74
CA ILE A 22 -17.19 2.03 2.94
C ILE A 22 -17.85 3.38 2.65
N ARG A 23 -18.56 3.50 1.51
CA ARG A 23 -19.25 4.72 1.12
C ARG A 23 -20.42 5.07 2.05
N ARG A 24 -21.23 4.07 2.46
CA ARG A 24 -22.42 4.31 3.30
C ARG A 24 -22.06 4.81 4.69
N TRP A 25 -20.93 4.37 5.24
CA TRP A 25 -20.46 4.72 6.59
C TRP A 25 -19.38 5.80 6.61
N GLY A 26 -18.95 6.30 5.45
CA GLY A 26 -17.96 7.38 5.35
C GLY A 26 -16.61 7.00 5.95
N LEU A 27 -16.20 5.74 5.80
CA LEU A 27 -14.93 5.27 6.38
C LEU A 27 -13.75 5.95 5.66
N PRO A 28 -12.79 6.55 6.39
CA PRO A 28 -11.65 7.26 5.80
C PRO A 28 -10.56 6.28 5.36
N LEU A 29 -10.93 5.27 4.57
CA LEU A 29 -10.00 4.27 4.06
C LEU A 29 -9.40 4.76 2.75
N ASN A 30 -8.07 4.77 2.69
CA ASN A 30 -7.40 4.95 1.41
C ASN A 30 -7.54 3.65 0.56
N PRO A 31 -7.25 3.69 -0.74
CA PRO A 31 -7.38 2.52 -1.61
C PRO A 31 -6.52 1.32 -1.19
N GLN A 32 -5.34 1.54 -0.60
CA GLN A 32 -4.45 0.49 -0.11
C GLN A 32 -5.00 -0.20 1.15
N ASP A 33 -5.52 0.57 2.10
CA ASP A 33 -6.12 0.02 3.34
C ASP A 33 -7.30 -0.89 3.00
N ALA A 34 -8.11 -0.49 2.02
CA ALA A 34 -9.22 -1.31 1.54
C ALA A 34 -8.73 -2.63 0.92
N ASP A 35 -7.60 -2.63 0.22
CA ASP A 35 -7.00 -3.85 -0.32
C ASP A 35 -6.46 -4.76 0.79
N LEU A 36 -5.84 -4.17 1.82
CA LEU A 36 -5.31 -4.88 2.99
C LEU A 36 -6.41 -5.59 3.78
N ILE A 37 -7.52 -4.90 4.07
CA ILE A 37 -8.66 -5.48 4.78
C ILE A 37 -9.28 -6.63 3.98
N VAL A 38 -9.48 -6.43 2.68
CA VAL A 38 -10.04 -7.48 1.81
C VAL A 38 -9.10 -8.69 1.75
N TRP A 39 -7.80 -8.44 1.61
CA TRP A 39 -6.78 -9.50 1.61
C TRP A 39 -6.87 -10.33 2.89
N ALA A 40 -6.85 -9.69 4.05
CA ALA A 40 -6.86 -10.36 5.34
C ALA A 40 -8.15 -11.17 5.53
N VAL A 41 -9.32 -10.57 5.24
CA VAL A 41 -10.61 -11.28 5.32
C VAL A 41 -10.59 -12.54 4.45
N LEU A 42 -10.09 -12.45 3.21
CA LEU A 42 -10.02 -13.60 2.29
C LEU A 42 -8.99 -14.64 2.72
N HIS A 43 -7.82 -14.21 3.20
CA HIS A 43 -6.76 -15.08 3.68
C HIS A 43 -7.27 -15.92 4.86
N TYR A 44 -7.80 -15.27 5.89
CA TYR A 44 -8.25 -15.95 7.08
C TYR A 44 -9.52 -16.77 6.88
N ALA A 45 -10.47 -16.31 6.04
CA ALA A 45 -11.64 -17.12 5.68
C ALA A 45 -11.26 -18.48 5.04
N ARG A 46 -10.09 -18.57 4.38
CA ARG A 46 -9.59 -19.81 3.77
C ARG A 46 -8.84 -20.73 4.71
N THR A 47 -8.22 -20.18 5.74
CA THR A 47 -7.54 -20.99 6.77
C THR A 47 -8.55 -21.80 7.62
N GLY A 48 -9.82 -21.41 7.61
CA GLY A 48 -10.86 -22.04 8.43
C GLY A 48 -10.73 -21.70 9.92
N GLU A 49 -9.80 -20.81 10.27
CA GLU A 49 -9.77 -20.18 11.59
C GLU A 49 -11.00 -19.28 11.73
N ASN A 50 -12.04 -19.84 12.35
CA ASN A 50 -13.20 -19.07 12.84
C ASN A 50 -12.88 -18.28 14.11
N ASP A 51 -11.60 -18.11 14.45
CA ASP A 51 -11.19 -17.21 15.51
C ASP A 51 -11.12 -15.78 14.98
N PHE A 52 -12.27 -15.12 14.99
CA PHE A 52 -12.39 -13.72 14.58
C PHE A 52 -11.44 -12.78 15.34
N SER A 53 -11.03 -13.16 16.56
CA SER A 53 -10.04 -12.43 17.35
C SER A 53 -8.64 -12.56 16.75
N GLY A 54 -8.28 -13.77 16.29
CA GLY A 54 -7.03 -14.02 15.55
C GLY A 54 -7.00 -13.31 14.20
N ILE A 55 -8.13 -13.25 13.49
CA ILE A 55 -8.27 -12.47 12.25
C ILE A 55 -8.04 -10.99 12.51
N ALA A 56 -8.69 -10.43 13.54
CA ALA A 56 -8.53 -9.04 13.91
C ALA A 56 -7.07 -8.73 14.31
N ALA A 57 -6.45 -9.59 15.13
CA ALA A 57 -5.05 -9.44 15.53
C ALA A 57 -4.09 -9.52 14.34
N GLY A 58 -4.34 -10.41 13.37
CA GLY A 58 -3.53 -10.51 12.16
C GLY A 58 -3.70 -9.32 11.21
N VAL A 59 -4.91 -8.75 11.14
CA VAL A 59 -5.14 -7.46 10.43
C VAL A 59 -4.36 -6.35 11.11
N ASP A 60 -4.42 -6.26 12.43
CA ASP A 60 -3.72 -5.22 13.21
C ASP A 60 -2.20 -5.34 13.05
N GLU A 61 -1.64 -6.55 13.11
CA GLU A 61 -0.19 -6.78 12.88
C GLU A 61 0.23 -6.33 11.47
N HIS A 62 -0.59 -6.59 10.46
CA HIS A 62 -0.28 -6.20 9.08
C HIS A 62 -0.40 -4.67 8.85
N ILE A 63 -1.29 -4.01 9.58
CA ILE A 63 -1.37 -2.53 9.60
C ILE A 63 -0.11 -1.95 10.24
N ASP A 64 0.31 -2.49 11.40
CA ASP A 64 1.53 -2.06 12.10
C ASP A 64 2.78 -2.21 11.21
N ASP A 65 2.90 -3.32 10.49
CA ASP A 65 3.98 -3.55 9.50
C ASP A 65 3.94 -2.52 8.37
N TYR A 66 2.75 -2.21 7.84
CA TYR A 66 2.59 -1.22 6.78
C TYR A 66 2.96 0.19 7.27
N GLU A 67 2.56 0.57 8.49
CA GLU A 67 2.94 1.84 9.09
C GLU A 67 4.46 1.93 9.32
N ALA A 68 5.08 0.84 9.77
CA ALA A 68 6.53 0.76 9.94
C ALA A 68 7.27 0.94 8.61
N ASP A 69 6.78 0.30 7.55
CA ASP A 69 7.31 0.41 6.18
C ASP A 69 7.12 1.81 5.59
N ALA A 70 5.94 2.41 5.76
CA ALA A 70 5.65 3.78 5.35
C ALA A 70 6.55 4.78 6.09
N ALA A 71 6.73 4.62 7.40
CA ALA A 71 7.63 5.43 8.21
C ALA A 71 9.10 5.25 7.81
N ARG A 72 9.51 4.05 7.40
CA ARG A 72 10.85 3.79 6.84
C ARG A 72 11.04 4.51 5.51
N MET A 73 10.06 4.43 4.60
CA MET A 73 10.09 5.15 3.31
C MET A 73 10.14 6.67 3.50
N HIS A 74 9.31 7.22 4.39
CA HIS A 74 9.31 8.65 4.70
C HIS A 74 10.67 9.11 5.26
N ARG A 75 11.29 8.32 6.13
CA ARG A 75 12.64 8.59 6.63
C ARG A 75 13.68 8.52 5.52
N ALA A 76 13.62 7.53 4.63
CA ALA A 76 14.53 7.43 3.49
C ALA A 76 14.39 8.62 2.52
N MET A 77 13.15 9.06 2.24
CA MET A 77 12.88 10.23 1.39
C MET A 77 13.35 11.55 2.03
N ARG A 78 13.27 11.70 3.36
CA ARG A 78 13.81 12.87 4.08
C ARG A 78 15.32 12.82 4.26
N ALA A 79 15.90 11.63 4.34
CA ALA A 79 17.33 11.42 4.50
C ALA A 79 18.09 11.53 3.17
N ALA A 80 17.42 11.40 2.03
CA ALA A 80 17.94 11.86 0.75
C ALA A 80 17.96 13.40 0.79
N PRO A 81 19.13 14.05 0.94
CA PRO A 81 19.19 15.48 0.71
C PRO A 81 18.82 15.68 -0.75
N GLY A 82 18.06 16.73 -1.04
CA GLY A 82 18.02 17.24 -2.39
C GLY A 82 19.46 17.53 -2.82
N ASP A 83 20.02 16.65 -3.64
CA ASP A 83 21.17 17.01 -4.45
C ASP A 83 20.65 17.90 -5.57
N GLY A 84 20.27 19.12 -5.16
CA GLY A 84 19.97 20.25 -6.01
C GLY A 84 21.24 20.79 -6.66
N SER A 85 22.04 19.90 -7.24
CA SER A 85 23.20 20.24 -8.07
C SER A 85 23.14 19.55 -9.43
N ILE A 86 21.98 19.61 -10.09
CA ILE A 86 22.03 19.73 -11.55
C ILE A 86 22.39 21.18 -11.86
N THR A 87 23.64 21.55 -11.59
CA THR A 87 24.25 22.69 -12.28
C THR A 87 24.36 22.22 -13.73
N PRO A 88 23.59 22.77 -14.69
CA PRO A 88 23.87 22.47 -16.06
C PRO A 88 25.26 23.06 -16.32
N GLU A 89 26.25 22.19 -16.53
CA GLU A 89 27.53 22.65 -17.06
C GLU A 89 27.23 23.46 -18.32
N PRO A 90 27.82 24.65 -18.50
CA PRO A 90 27.72 25.35 -19.77
C PRO A 90 28.43 24.48 -20.81
N GLY A 91 27.65 23.69 -21.54
CA GLY A 91 28.12 22.95 -22.71
C GLY A 91 28.77 23.91 -23.70
N PRO A 92 29.80 23.46 -24.44
CA PRO A 92 30.60 24.35 -25.28
C PRO A 92 29.71 25.06 -26.28
N GLY A 93 29.84 26.39 -26.31
CA GLY A 93 29.00 27.31 -27.06
C GLY A 93 28.73 26.84 -28.48
N ARG A 94 27.46 26.70 -28.82
CA ARG A 94 27.03 26.72 -30.21
C ARG A 94 26.79 28.17 -30.57
N ASP A 95 27.72 28.74 -31.31
CA ASP A 95 27.55 29.98 -32.06
C ASP A 95 26.31 29.83 -32.95
N TYR A 96 25.22 30.50 -32.56
CA TYR A 96 24.16 30.83 -33.50
C TYR A 96 24.54 32.15 -34.15
N ARG A 97 25.23 32.06 -35.28
CA ARG A 97 25.38 33.19 -36.21
C ARG A 97 24.05 33.37 -36.94
N GLU A 98 23.58 34.61 -36.92
CA GLU A 98 22.43 35.17 -37.63
C GLU A 98 22.48 34.96 -39.15
#